data_AF-A0A642C455-F1
#
_entry.id   AF-A0A642C455-F1
#
_cell.length_a   1.000
_cell.length_b   1.000
_cell.length_c   1.000
_cell.angle_alpha   90.00
_cell.angle_beta   90.00
_cell.angle_gamma   90.00
#
_symmetry.space_group_name_H-M   'P 1'
#
loop_
_entity.id
_entity.type
_entity.pdbx_description
1 polymer ?
#
loop_
_entity_poly.entity_id
_entity_poly.type
_entity_poly.pdbx_seq_one_letter_code
_entity_poly.pdbx_strand_id
1 'polypeptide(L)' 'IELMNAAQGIDFRRPLKTSPLLESFLHAYRKEVPFVKDDIVMYKEIHKTVAFLKRTKLEY' A
#
# COMPACT_ATOMS: atom_id res chain seq x y z
N ILE A 1 -7.28 -2.01 6.15
CA ILE A 1 -7.36 -3.27 5.37
C ILE A 1 -7.57 -2.96 3.89
N GLU A 2 -8.55 -2.12 3.55
CA GLU A 2 -8.81 -1.71 2.15
C GLU A 2 -7.57 -1.22 1.39
N LEU A 3 -6.78 -0.30 1.97
CA LEU A 3 -5.53 0.18 1.35
C LEU A 3 -4.57 -0.96 0.97
N MET A 4 -4.40 -1.95 1.85
CA MET A 4 -3.52 -3.09 1.63
C MET A 4 -3.98 -3.92 0.42
N ASN A 5 -5.29 -4.18 0.33
CA ASN A 5 -5.89 -4.90 -0.80
C ASN A 5 -5.82 -4.09 -2.10
N ALA A 6 -6.07 -2.79 -2.03
CA ALA A 6 -5.99 -1.89 -3.18
C ALA A 6 -4.56 -1.82 -3.74
N ALA A 7 -3.56 -1.67 -2.86
CA ALA A 7 -2.16 -1.67 -3.24
C ALA A 7 -1.77 -3.00 -3.92
N GLN A 8 -2.22 -4.13 -3.37
CA GLN A 8 -1.98 -5.45 -3.97
C GLN A 8 -2.62 -5.57 -5.36
N GLY A 9 -3.88 -5.12 -5.49
CA GLY A 9 -4.59 -5.10 -6.77
C GLY A 9 -3.93 -4.22 -7.83
N ILE A 10 -3.33 -3.10 -7.43
CA ILE A 10 -2.57 -2.23 -8.34
C ILE A 10 -1.27 -2.90 -8.78
N ASP A 11 -0.57 -3.60 -7.88
CA ASP A 11 0.65 -4.33 -8.24
C ASP A 11 0.36 -5.45 -9.25
N PHE A 12 -0.76 -6.16 -9.11
CA PHE A 12 -1.19 -7.15 -10.11
C PHE A 12 -1.52 -6.55 -11.48
N ARG A 13 -1.79 -5.25 -11.58
CA ARG A 13 -2.12 -4.56 -12.83
C ARG A 13 -0.91 -3.91 -13.52
N ARG A 14 0.30 -4.03 -12.96
CA ARG A 14 1.50 -3.48 -13.58
C ARG A 14 1.72 -4.11 -14.97
N PRO A 15 2.15 -3.32 -15.99
CA PRO A 15 2.74 -1.98 -15.88
C PRO A 15 1.74 -0.80 -15.95
N LEU A 16 0.42 -1.03 -15.90
CA LEU A 16 -0.56 0.07 -15.85
C LEU A 16 -0.30 0.96 -14.62
N LYS A 17 -0.57 2.26 -14.78
CA LYS A 17 -0.31 3.28 -13.78
C LYS A 17 -1.58 4.00 -13.38
N THR A 18 -1.66 4.39 -12.12
CA THR A 18 -2.68 5.30 -11.59
C THR A 18 -2.19 6.76 -11.70
N SER A 19 -2.92 7.71 -11.12
CA SER A 19 -2.54 9.12 -11.14
C SER A 19 -1.20 9.36 -10.43
N PRO A 20 -0.43 10.43 -10.77
CA PRO A 20 0.86 10.70 -10.15
C PRO A 20 0.81 10.81 -8.62
N LEU A 21 -0.26 11.38 -8.07
CA LEU A 21 -0.50 11.47 -6.62
C LEU A 21 -0.59 10.07 -5.99
N LEU A 22 -1.41 9.20 -6.57
CA LEU A 22 -1.62 7.85 -6.07
C LEU A 22 -0.39 6.96 -6.28
N GLU A 23 0.36 7.12 -7.38
CA GLU A 23 1.65 6.44 -7.58
C GLU A 23 2.66 6.82 -6.50
N SER A 24 2.77 8.11 -6.17
CA SER A 24 3.67 8.60 -5.12
C SER A 24 3.27 8.07 -3.74
N PHE A 25 1.97 8.08 -3.44
CA PHE A 25 1.43 7.55 -2.20
C PHE A 25 1.66 6.04 -2.06
N LEU A 26 1.38 5.26 -3.11
CA LEU A 26 1.58 3.81 -3.13
C LEU A 26 3.06 3.45 -3.06
N HIS A 27 3.93 4.20 -3.72
CA HIS A 27 5.37 4.04 -3.61
C HIS A 27 5.86 4.24 -2.17
N ALA A 28 5.37 5.28 -1.49
CA ALA A 28 5.67 5.50 -0.07
C ALA A 28 5.13 4.36 0.82
N TYR A 29 3.89 3.93 0.58
CA TYR A 29 3.27 2.81 1.30
C TYR A 29 4.06 1.50 1.15
N ARG A 30 4.55 1.20 -0.07
CA ARG A 30 5.30 -0.01 -0.38
C ARG A 30 6.70 -0.08 0.24
N LYS A 31 7.25 1.03 0.72
CA LYS A 31 8.48 1.03 1.53
C LYS A 31 8.27 0.39 2.91
N GLU A 32 7.01 0.26 3.35
CA GLU A 32 6.69 -0.19 4.70
C GLU A 32 5.89 -1.49 4.72
N VAL A 33 4.91 -1.61 3.83
CA VAL A 33 4.12 -2.83 3.64
C VAL A 33 4.46 -3.41 2.26
N PRO A 34 5.36 -4.40 2.17
CA PRO A 34 5.77 -4.97 0.89
C PRO A 34 4.62 -5.70 0.19
N PHE A 35 4.79 -5.97 -1.10
CA PHE A 35 3.89 -6.85 -1.83
C PHE A 35 3.94 -8.26 -1.20
N VAL A 36 2.77 -8.80 -0.89
CA VAL A 36 2.66 -10.15 -0.29
C VAL A 36 2.60 -11.15 -1.43
N LYS A 37 3.66 -11.96 -1.59
CA LYS A 37 3.75 -12.95 -2.66
C LYS A 37 3.20 -14.31 -2.25
N ASP A 38 3.55 -14.73 -1.03
CA ASP A 38 3.18 -16.00 -0.44
C ASP A 38 2.37 -15.74 0.83
N ASP A 39 1.67 -16.75 1.33
CA ASP A 39 0.86 -16.62 2.55
C ASP A 39 1.73 -16.22 3.75
N ILE A 40 1.26 -15.22 4.49
CA ILE A 40 1.92 -14.70 5.70
C ILE A 40 0.92 -14.47 6.82
N VAL A 41 1.45 -14.28 8.02
CA VAL A 41 0.66 -13.82 9.16
C VAL A 41 0.32 -12.33 8.98
N MET A 42 -0.93 -12.05 8.60
CA MET A 42 -1.37 -10.74 8.11
C MET A 42 -1.42 -9.62 9.16
N TYR A 43 -1.63 -9.92 10.45
CA TYR A 43 -1.85 -8.87 11.45
C TYR A 43 -0.65 -7.90 11.58
N LYS A 44 0.56 -8.38 11.28
CA LYS A 44 1.79 -7.55 11.27
C LYS A 44 1.72 -6.47 10.19
N GLU A 45 1.35 -6.84 8.97
CA GLU A 45 1.21 -5.90 7.85
C GLU A 45 0.00 -4.99 8.02
N ILE A 46 -1.07 -5.47 8.65
CA ILE A 46 -2.23 -4.65 9.04
C ILE A 46 -1.79 -3.56 10.04
N HIS A 47 -1.02 -3.90 11.07
CA HIS A 47 -0.51 -2.91 12.04
C HIS A 47 0.41 -1.87 11.39
N LYS A 48 1.30 -2.29 10.48
CA LYS A 48 2.12 -1.35 9.70
C LYS A 48 1.25 -0.41 8.84
N THR A 49 0.21 -0.95 8.22
CA THR A 49 -0.76 -0.15 7.45
C THR A 49 -1.48 0.87 8.31
N VAL A 50 -1.92 0.48 9.52
CA VAL A 50 -2.53 1.42 10.48
C VAL A 50 -1.54 2.50 10.89
N ALA A 51 -0.29 2.13 11.20
CA ALA A 51 0.75 3.09 11.53
C ALA A 51 1.01 4.07 10.37
N PHE A 52 1.03 3.58 9.13
CA PHE A 52 1.14 4.39 7.92
C PHE A 52 0.04 5.41 7.81
N LEU A 53 -1.21 4.98 7.90
CA LEU A 53 -2.35 5.88 7.81
C LEU A 53 -2.38 6.93 8.93
N LYS A 54 -1.90 6.59 10.14
CA LYS A 54 -1.85 7.54 11.26
C LYS A 54 -0.81 8.66 11.09
N ARG A 55 0.30 8.40 10.38
CA ARG A 55 1.36 9.41 10.16
C ARG A 55 1.22 10.15 8.84
N THR A 56 0.60 9.52 7.84
CA THR A 56 0.50 10.10 6.50
C THR A 56 -0.56 11.17 6.47
N LYS A 57 -0.18 12.37 6.05
CA LYS A 57 -1.10 13.44 5.66
C LYS A 57 -1.13 13.51 4.15
N LEU A 58 -2.33 13.49 3.56
CA LEU A 58 -2.54 13.78 2.16
C LEU A 58 -2.96 15.25 2.06
N GLU A 59 -2.14 16.06 1.41
CA GLU A 59 -2.52 17.40 0.98
C GLU A 59 -3.10 17.28 -0.44
N TYR A 60 -4.24 17.92 -0.67
CA TYR A 60 -5.05 17.80 -1.89
C TYR A 60 -5.07 19.13 -2.66
#